data_AF-A0A7W1K332-F1
#
_entry.id   AF-A0A7W1K332-F1
#
_cell.length_a   1.000
_cell.length_b   1.000
_cell.length_c   1.000
_cell.angle_alpha   90.00
_cell.angle_beta   90.00
_cell.angle_gamma   90.00
#
_symmetry.space_group_name_H-M   'P 1'
#
loop_
_entity.id
_entity.type
_entity.pdbx_description
1 polymer ?
#
loop_
_entity_poly.entity_id
_entity_poly.type
_entity_poly.pdbx_seq_one_letter_code
_entity_poly.pdbx_strand_id
1 'polypeptide(L)'
;MSEEIRQAASLIGVRDSSDGPEVLVIERTLDHRFLPGYVAFPGGAVDPTDASLAEQWFGDGTEASRAAAIRELAEEVGLAVLREAVVADDRDRPLAAINDAPPPAERLREVARWIAPVEVPVRFDAR
;
A
#
# COMPACT_ATOMS: atom_id res chain seq x y z
N MET A 1 13.44 5.77 24.20
CA MET A 1 12.74 6.17 22.97
C MET A 1 13.32 5.28 21.88
N SER A 2 12.52 4.41 21.27
CA SER A 2 13.04 3.60 20.16
C SER A 2 13.38 4.54 19.00
N GLU A 3 14.64 4.59 18.58
CA GLU A 3 15.10 5.34 17.40
C GLU A 3 14.71 4.65 16.07
N GLU A 4 14.06 3.50 16.16
CA GLU A 4 13.79 2.63 15.03
C GLU A 4 12.74 3.23 14.11
N ILE A 5 13.17 3.58 12.90
CA ILE A 5 12.29 4.00 11.81
C ILE A 5 11.81 2.77 11.04
N ARG A 6 10.50 2.63 10.89
CA ARG A 6 9.90 1.49 10.19
C ARG A 6 9.67 1.82 8.73
N GLN A 7 10.04 0.93 7.82
CA GLN A 7 9.67 1.07 6.41
C GLN A 7 8.16 0.92 6.26
N ALA A 8 7.55 1.76 5.44
CA ALA A 8 6.13 1.71 5.11
C ALA A 8 5.91 2.01 3.64
N ALA A 9 4.75 1.63 3.13
CA ALA A 9 4.32 1.97 1.80
C ALA A 9 2.86 2.41 1.79
N SER A 10 2.52 3.37 0.94
CA SER A 10 1.15 3.87 0.81
C SER A 10 0.74 4.00 -0.65
N LEU A 11 -0.50 3.61 -0.96
CA LEU A 11 -1.01 3.56 -2.32
C LEU A 11 -1.99 4.71 -2.59
N ILE A 12 -1.64 5.57 -3.54
CA ILE A 12 -2.55 6.62 -4.04
C ILE A 12 -3.31 6.08 -5.25
N GLY A 13 -4.55 5.65 -5.05
CA GLY A 13 -5.42 5.20 -6.13
C GLY A 13 -6.10 6.40 -6.79
N VAL A 14 -5.85 6.62 -8.08
CA VAL A 14 -6.41 7.76 -8.84
C VAL A 14 -7.27 7.26 -9.99
N ARG A 15 -8.39 7.95 -10.24
CA ARG A 15 -9.20 7.78 -11.46
C ARG A 15 -9.59 9.12 -12.05
N ASP A 16 -9.81 9.16 -13.35
CA ASP A 16 -10.43 10.31 -14.02
C ASP A 16 -11.94 10.35 -13.75
N SER A 17 -12.50 11.55 -13.56
CA SER A 17 -13.95 11.80 -13.54
C SER A 17 -14.28 13.08 -14.31
N SER A 18 -15.57 13.38 -14.48
CA SER A 18 -16.02 14.59 -15.19
C SER A 18 -15.60 15.90 -14.51
N ASP A 19 -15.33 15.85 -13.21
CA ASP A 19 -14.99 17.02 -12.38
C ASP A 19 -13.49 17.10 -12.05
N GLY A 20 -12.67 16.22 -12.65
CA GLY A 20 -11.23 16.12 -12.44
C GLY A 20 -10.80 14.77 -11.87
N PRO A 21 -9.55 14.63 -11.42
CA PRO A 21 -9.07 13.40 -10.82
C PRO A 21 -9.70 13.18 -9.43
N GLU A 22 -10.13 11.94 -9.19
CA GLU A 22 -10.60 11.48 -7.88
C GLU A 22 -9.56 10.55 -7.25
N VAL A 23 -9.42 10.64 -5.92
CA VAL A 23 -8.43 9.88 -5.17
C VAL A 23 -9.10 9.02 -4.11
N LEU A 24 -8.71 7.74 -4.04
CA LEU A 24 -9.14 6.81 -3.01
C LEU A 24 -8.52 7.20 -1.67
N VAL A 25 -9.37 7.37 -0.66
CA VAL A 25 -8.96 7.58 0.74
C VAL A 25 -9.77 6.68 1.66
N ILE A 26 -9.21 6.37 2.82
CA ILE A 26 -9.88 5.66 3.91
C ILE A 26 -9.93 6.54 5.15
N GLU A 27 -10.92 6.30 6.00
CA GLU A 27 -10.98 6.84 7.36
C GLU A 27 -10.50 5.75 8.32
N ARG A 28 -9.43 6.02 9.10
CA ARG A 28 -8.92 5.05 10.07
C ARG A 28 -9.95 4.86 11.19
N THR A 29 -10.19 3.61 11.57
CA THR A 29 -11.08 3.29 12.69
C THR A 29 -10.59 3.94 13.99
N LEU A 30 -11.52 4.25 14.89
CA LEU A 30 -11.19 4.90 16.17
C LEU A 30 -10.33 4.03 17.09
N ASP A 31 -10.33 2.71 16.89
CA ASP A 31 -9.52 1.74 17.64
C ASP A 31 -8.08 1.62 17.10
N HIS A 32 -7.73 2.38 16.06
CA HIS A 32 -6.40 2.35 15.47
C HIS A 32 -5.38 2.99 16.43
N ARG A 33 -4.28 2.28 16.74
CA ARG A 33 -3.26 2.72 17.72
C ARG A 33 -2.49 3.99 17.32
N PHE A 34 -2.69 4.47 16.10
CA PHE A 34 -2.02 5.63 15.53
C PHE A 34 -3.01 6.42 14.66
N LEU A 35 -3.25 7.69 15.03
CA LEU A 35 -4.12 8.68 14.34
C LEU A 35 -5.56 8.19 14.02
N PRO A 36 -6.37 7.86 15.04
CA PRO A 36 -7.78 7.51 14.84
C PRO A 36 -8.59 8.67 14.23
N GLY A 37 -9.50 8.37 13.30
CA GLY A 37 -10.35 9.36 12.61
C GLY A 37 -9.66 10.21 11.54
N TYR A 38 -8.39 9.92 11.22
CA TYR A 38 -7.69 10.61 10.14
C TYR A 38 -8.06 10.00 8.79
N VAL A 39 -8.17 10.88 7.80
CA VAL A 39 -8.22 10.49 6.39
C VAL A 39 -6.80 10.18 5.92
N ALA A 40 -6.61 8.99 5.36
CA ALA A 40 -5.33 8.51 4.87
C ALA A 40 -5.49 7.79 3.54
N PHE A 41 -4.38 7.60 2.83
CA PHE A 41 -4.31 6.62 1.76
C PHE A 41 -4.15 5.22 2.36
N PRO A 42 -4.62 4.16 1.67
CA PRO A 42 -4.34 2.79 2.06
C PRO A 42 -2.83 2.55 2.20
N GLY A 43 -2.43 1.80 3.21
CA GLY A 43 -1.01 1.52 3.43
C GLY A 43 -0.62 1.19 4.86
N GLY A 44 0.56 0.61 4.96
CA GLY A 44 1.05 0.04 6.21
C GLY A 44 2.55 -0.20 6.21
N ALA A 45 3.01 -0.93 7.23
CA ALA A 45 4.41 -1.28 7.35
C ALA A 45 4.79 -2.33 6.30
N VAL A 46 6.02 -2.26 5.78
CA VAL A 46 6.56 -3.31 4.94
C VAL A 46 6.84 -4.53 5.83
N ASP A 47 6.24 -5.68 5.48
CA ASP A 47 6.41 -6.96 6.14
C ASP A 47 7.53 -7.76 5.47
N PRO A 48 8.29 -8.61 6.19
CA PRO A 48 9.31 -9.46 5.57
C PRO A 48 8.81 -10.34 4.42
N THR A 49 7.53 -10.72 4.41
CA THR A 49 6.92 -11.49 3.31
C THR A 49 6.76 -10.70 2.02
N ASP A 50 6.76 -9.37 2.08
CA ASP A 50 6.60 -8.49 0.91
C ASP A 50 7.77 -8.60 -0.08
N ALA A 51 8.97 -8.98 0.38
CA ALA A 51 10.09 -9.27 -0.52
C ALA A 51 9.82 -10.50 -1.39
N SER A 52 9.18 -11.54 -0.84
CA SER A 52 8.79 -12.73 -1.61
C SER A 52 7.65 -12.41 -2.59
N LEU A 53 6.70 -11.58 -2.17
CA LEU A 53 5.63 -11.10 -3.06
C LEU A 53 6.19 -10.24 -4.19
N ALA A 54 7.17 -9.38 -3.90
CA ALA A 54 7.84 -8.56 -4.89
C ALA A 54 8.64 -9.39 -5.91
N GLU A 55 9.37 -10.41 -5.45
CA GLU A 55 10.04 -11.36 -6.34
C GLU A 55 9.02 -12.08 -7.24
N GLN A 56 7.87 -12.49 -6.69
CA GLN A 56 6.83 -13.16 -7.47
C GLN A 56 6.13 -12.24 -8.48
N TRP A 57 5.78 -11.02 -8.09
CA TRP A 57 4.96 -10.10 -8.90
C TRP A 57 5.78 -9.28 -9.88
N PHE A 58 7.00 -8.91 -9.51
CA PHE A 58 7.86 -8.00 -10.27
C PHE A 58 9.17 -8.64 -10.75
N GLY A 59 9.52 -9.83 -10.25
CA GLY A 59 10.81 -10.46 -10.54
C GLY A 59 11.99 -9.79 -9.82
N ASP A 60 11.71 -9.00 -8.79
CA ASP A 60 12.71 -8.28 -8.00
C ASP A 60 12.25 -8.10 -6.55
N GLY A 61 12.82 -8.88 -5.63
CA GLY A 61 12.55 -8.77 -4.20
C GLY A 61 12.90 -7.42 -3.56
N THR A 62 13.65 -6.54 -4.23
CA THR A 62 13.93 -5.18 -3.75
C THR A 62 12.72 -4.25 -3.89
N GLU A 63 11.71 -4.62 -4.66
CA GLU A 63 10.43 -3.90 -4.81
C GLU A 63 9.44 -4.20 -3.67
N ALA A 64 9.92 -4.61 -2.50
CA ALA A 64 9.10 -4.96 -1.34
C ALA A 64 8.12 -3.85 -0.92
N SER A 65 8.52 -2.57 -1.01
CA SER A 65 7.61 -1.44 -0.73
C SER A 65 6.42 -1.40 -1.71
N ARG A 66 6.64 -1.73 -2.99
CA ARG A 66 5.57 -1.77 -3.99
C ARG A 66 4.61 -2.93 -3.73
N ALA A 67 5.14 -4.09 -3.36
CA ALA A 67 4.33 -5.24 -2.98
C ALA A 67 3.51 -4.95 -1.72
N ALA A 68 4.12 -4.33 -0.70
CA ALA A 68 3.43 -3.91 0.52
C ALA A 68 2.26 -2.98 0.22
N ALA A 69 2.42 -1.98 -0.66
CA ALA A 69 1.35 -1.06 -1.04
C ALA A 69 0.15 -1.78 -1.68
N ILE A 70 0.39 -2.82 -2.49
CA ILE A 70 -0.67 -3.63 -3.12
C ILE A 70 -1.34 -4.54 -2.10
N ARG A 71 -0.57 -5.20 -1.22
CA ARG A 71 -1.08 -6.06 -0.15
C ARG A 71 -1.99 -5.27 0.79
N GLU A 72 -1.53 -4.13 1.27
CA GLU A 72 -2.29 -3.26 2.18
C GLU A 72 -3.57 -2.75 1.54
N LEU A 73 -3.56 -2.38 0.25
CA LEU A 73 -4.79 -2.03 -0.47
C LEU A 73 -5.81 -3.18 -0.49
N ALA A 74 -5.34 -4.42 -0.73
CA ALA A 74 -6.20 -5.59 -0.71
C ALA A 74 -6.76 -5.85 0.70
N GLU A 75 -5.93 -5.75 1.74
CA GLU A 75 -6.31 -5.99 3.13
C GLU A 75 -7.27 -4.92 3.70
N GLU A 76 -6.97 -3.64 3.47
CA GLU A 76 -7.74 -2.52 4.04
C GLU A 76 -9.00 -2.18 3.23
N VAL A 77 -8.97 -2.35 1.91
CA VAL A 77 -10.03 -1.88 1.00
C VAL A 77 -10.69 -3.03 0.23
N GLY A 78 -10.07 -4.21 0.14
CA GLY A 78 -10.59 -5.32 -0.65
C GLY A 78 -10.47 -5.08 -2.15
N LEU A 79 -9.43 -4.38 -2.60
CA LEU A 79 -9.17 -4.15 -4.02
C LEU A 79 -7.85 -4.82 -4.45
N ALA A 80 -7.92 -5.57 -5.54
CA ALA A 80 -6.78 -6.23 -6.18
C ALA A 80 -6.35 -5.47 -7.43
N VAL A 81 -5.08 -5.02 -7.46
CA VAL A 81 -4.48 -4.40 -8.64
C VAL A 81 -3.85 -5.50 -9.48
N LEU A 82 -4.36 -5.70 -10.70
CA LEU A 82 -3.92 -6.72 -11.63
C LEU A 82 -3.11 -6.10 -12.78
N ARG A 83 -2.68 -6.91 -13.74
CA ARG A 83 -2.05 -6.41 -14.98
C ARG A 83 -2.87 -5.34 -15.71
N GLU A 84 -4.13 -5.65 -16.00
CA GLU A 84 -5.00 -4.82 -16.87
C GLU A 84 -6.21 -4.22 -16.15
N ALA A 85 -6.47 -4.60 -14.89
CA ALA A 85 -7.66 -4.18 -14.16
C ALA A 85 -7.37 -3.89 -12.69
N VAL A 86 -8.32 -3.21 -12.04
CA VAL A 86 -8.47 -3.22 -10.58
C VAL A 86 -9.82 -3.88 -10.31
N VAL A 87 -9.84 -4.91 -9.48
CA VAL A 87 -11.05 -5.71 -9.19
C VAL A 87 -11.26 -5.81 -7.68
N ALA A 88 -12.44 -6.25 -7.25
CA ALA A 88 -12.64 -6.62 -5.86
C ALA A 88 -11.81 -7.87 -5.53
N ASP A 89 -11.08 -7.84 -4.42
CA ASP A 89 -10.31 -8.99 -3.95
C ASP A 89 -11.23 -10.05 -3.32
N ASP A 90 -10.83 -11.32 -3.45
CA ASP A 90 -11.54 -12.45 -2.85
C ASP A 90 -11.14 -12.57 -1.37
N ARG A 91 -12.04 -12.16 -0.46
CA ARG A 91 -11.77 -12.19 0.99
C ARG A 91 -11.50 -13.60 1.53
N ASP A 92 -11.99 -14.64 0.87
CA ASP A 92 -11.73 -16.02 1.28
C ASP A 92 -10.37 -16.53 0.78
N ARG A 93 -9.80 -15.86 -0.23
CA ARG A 93 -8.50 -16.17 -0.84
C ARG A 93 -7.75 -14.87 -1.21
N PRO A 94 -7.31 -14.11 -0.21
CA PRO A 94 -6.71 -12.81 -0.43
C PRO A 94 -5.48 -12.93 -1.35
N LEU A 95 -5.28 -11.92 -2.19
CA LEU A 95 -4.18 -11.84 -3.15
C LEU A 95 -4.17 -12.89 -4.28
N ALA A 96 -5.10 -13.85 -4.30
CA ALA A 96 -5.09 -14.92 -5.30
C ALA A 96 -5.17 -14.38 -6.74
N ALA A 97 -6.05 -13.40 -6.98
CA ALA A 97 -6.16 -12.76 -8.30
C ALA A 97 -4.87 -12.03 -8.70
N ILE A 98 -4.18 -11.41 -7.73
CA ILE A 98 -2.91 -10.70 -7.94
C ILE A 98 -1.80 -11.69 -8.26
N ASN A 99 -1.75 -12.82 -7.54
CA ASN A 99 -0.80 -13.89 -7.80
C ASN A 99 -0.97 -14.49 -9.21
N ASP A 100 -2.21 -14.62 -9.68
CA ASP A 100 -2.51 -15.16 -11.01
C ASP A 100 -2.19 -14.16 -12.14
N ALA A 101 -2.37 -12.86 -11.89
CA ALA A 101 -2.20 -11.81 -12.89
C ALA A 101 -1.55 -10.53 -12.32
N PRO A 102 -0.27 -10.60 -11.88
CA PRO A 102 0.36 -9.51 -11.16
C PRO A 102 0.51 -8.26 -12.04
N PRO A 103 0.40 -7.06 -11.44
CA PRO A 103 0.59 -5.81 -12.16
C PRO A 103 2.06 -5.66 -12.57
N PRO A 104 2.34 -5.06 -13.74
CA PRO A 104 3.71 -4.64 -14.04
C PRO A 104 4.11 -3.49 -13.09
N ALA A 105 5.40 -3.43 -12.73
CA ALA A 105 5.89 -2.46 -11.75
C ALA A 105 5.53 -1.02 -12.14
N GLU A 106 5.55 -0.68 -13.44
CA GLU A 106 5.28 0.64 -14.02
C GLU A 106 3.84 1.14 -13.81
N ARG A 107 2.92 0.24 -13.47
CA ARG A 107 1.54 0.60 -13.09
C ARG A 107 1.49 1.32 -11.74
N LEU A 108 2.50 1.10 -10.90
CA LEU A 108 2.73 1.85 -9.69
C LEU A 108 3.90 2.79 -9.95
N ARG A 109 3.83 4.04 -9.53
CA ARG A 109 4.96 4.97 -9.67
C ARG A 109 5.21 5.58 -8.31
N GLU A 110 6.48 5.52 -7.86
CA GLU A 110 6.87 6.25 -6.66
C GLU A 110 6.73 7.74 -6.97
N VAL A 111 5.87 8.43 -6.22
CA VAL A 111 5.63 9.87 -6.38
C VAL A 111 6.30 10.70 -5.29
N ALA A 112 6.59 10.09 -4.14
CA ALA A 112 7.21 10.74 -3.01
C ALA A 112 7.83 9.72 -2.04
N ARG A 113 8.70 10.21 -1.16
CA ARG A 113 9.18 9.48 0.01
C ARG A 113 9.16 10.41 1.22
N TRP A 114 8.52 9.97 2.30
CA TRP A 114 8.31 10.77 3.51
C TRP A 114 8.89 10.07 4.73
N ILE A 115 9.87 10.72 5.36
CA ILE A 115 10.51 10.25 6.57
C ILE A 115 9.95 11.05 7.74
N ALA A 116 9.30 10.35 8.68
CA ALA A 116 8.74 10.98 9.86
C ALA A 116 9.82 11.74 10.66
N PRO A 117 9.54 12.98 11.11
CA PRO A 117 10.47 13.77 11.92
C PRO A 117 10.92 13.05 13.20
N VAL A 118 12.05 13.45 13.78
CA VAL A 118 12.60 12.78 14.99
C VAL A 118 11.80 13.09 16.25
N GLU A 119 10.97 14.13 16.20
CA GLU A 119 10.17 14.64 17.29
C GLU A 119 8.90 13.79 17.54
N VAL A 120 8.49 12.97 16.57
CA VAL A 120 7.31 12.11 16.73
C VAL A 120 7.67 10.74 17.30
N PRO A 121 6.86 10.19 18.23
CA PRO A 121 7.20 8.96 18.97
C PRO A 121 7.12 7.69 18.12
N VAL A 122 6.40 7.73 17.00
CA VAL A 122 6.27 6.63 16.04
C VAL A 122 6.71 7.16 14.68
N ARG A 123 7.69 6.50 14.08
CA ARG A 123 8.33 6.97 12.85
C ARG A 123 8.22 5.93 11.74
N PHE A 124 7.87 6.42 10.57
CA PHE A 124 7.86 5.66 9.33
C PHE A 124 8.74 6.35 8.28
N ASP A 125 9.38 5.54 7.45
CA ASP A 125 9.97 5.91 6.18
C ASP A 125 9.04 5.35 5.09
N ALA A 126 8.12 6.20 4.64
CA ALA A 126 7.01 5.82 3.77
C ALA A 126 7.32 6.18 2.31
N ARG A 127 7.06 5.23 1.40
CA ARG A 127 7.16 5.41 -0.05
C ARG A 127 5.81 5.21 -0.74
#